data_AF-A0A354WND0-F1
#
_entry.id   AF-A0A354WND0-F1
#
_cell.length_a   1.000
_cell.length_b   1.000
_cell.length_c   1.000
_cell.angle_alpha   90.00
_cell.angle_beta   90.00
_cell.angle_gamma   90.00
#
_symmetry.space_group_name_H-M   'P 1'
#
loop_
_entity.id
_entity.type
_entity.pdbx_description
1 polymer ?
#
loop_
_entity_poly.entity_id
_entity_poly.type
_entity_poly.pdbx_seq_one_letter_code
_entity_poly.pdbx_strand_id
1 'polypeptide(L)'
;MGFKSDIEIAQETPMLHIREIARIAGVDEKYLEQYGNYKAKVDYNILKDMAGTPDGKLVLVTAINPTPAGEGKTTTTVGLADAMRRIGKNVMVALREPSLGPVFGVKGGAAGGGYAQVVPMEDINLHFTGDFHAIGAANNLLAAMLDNHIYQGNALG
;
A
#
# COMPACT_ATOMS: atom_id res chain seq x y z
N MET A 1 -16.32 15.04 -24.62
CA MET A 1 -15.69 15.34 -23.32
C MET A 1 -14.50 14.42 -23.18
N GLY A 2 -13.28 14.96 -23.10
CA GLY A 2 -12.08 14.14 -22.88
C GLY A 2 -11.84 14.02 -21.37
N PHE A 3 -11.81 12.79 -20.85
CA PHE A 3 -11.34 12.53 -19.50
C PHE A 3 -9.83 12.33 -19.55
N LYS A 4 -9.10 12.91 -18.58
CA LYS A 4 -7.68 12.56 -18.38
C LYS A 4 -7.58 11.11 -17.95
N SER A 5 -6.53 10.44 -18.40
CA SER A 5 -6.16 9.11 -17.93
C SER A 5 -5.72 9.16 -16.45
N ASP A 6 -5.77 8.02 -15.78
CA ASP A 6 -5.38 7.92 -14.36
C ASP A 6 -3.93 8.37 -14.14
N ILE A 7 -3.02 8.03 -15.06
CA ILE A 7 -1.60 8.39 -14.96
C ILE A 7 -1.38 9.89 -15.15
N GLU A 8 -2.11 10.55 -16.06
CA GLU A 8 -2.03 12.00 -16.25
C GLU A 8 -2.49 12.72 -14.98
N ILE A 9 -3.57 12.26 -14.36
CA ILE A 9 -4.04 12.81 -13.07
C ILE A 9 -2.98 12.63 -11.99
N ALA A 10 -2.38 11.45 -11.88
CA ALA A 10 -1.34 11.17 -10.89
C ALA A 10 -0.09 12.06 -11.08
N GLN A 11 0.37 12.24 -12.32
CA GLN A 11 1.55 13.04 -12.64
C GLN A 11 1.36 14.55 -12.42
N GLU A 12 0.14 15.05 -12.64
CA GLU A 12 -0.18 16.46 -12.39
C GLU A 12 -0.47 16.77 -10.91
N THR A 13 -0.66 15.75 -10.07
CA THR A 13 -1.05 15.95 -8.67
C THR A 13 0.12 16.48 -7.84
N PRO A 14 0.01 17.66 -7.21
CA PRO A 14 1.03 18.15 -6.29
C PRO A 14 1.00 17.31 -5.00
N MET A 15 2.05 16.51 -4.80
CA MET A 15 2.20 15.67 -3.61
C MET A 15 2.77 16.47 -2.44
N LEU A 16 2.19 16.28 -1.26
CA LEU A 16 2.80 16.73 -0.01
C LEU A 16 3.98 15.83 0.34
N HIS A 17 4.98 16.39 1.00
CA HIS A 17 6.09 15.61 1.53
C HIS A 17 5.57 14.59 2.56
N ILE A 18 6.09 13.36 2.56
CA ILE A 18 5.60 12.28 3.44
C ILE A 18 5.67 12.61 4.93
N ARG A 19 6.65 13.43 5.36
CA ARG A 19 6.74 13.96 6.73
C ARG A 19 5.51 14.78 7.12
N GLU A 20 4.96 15.55 6.19
CA GLU A 20 3.75 16.33 6.44
C GLU A 20 2.53 15.41 6.58
N ILE A 21 2.43 14.38 5.74
CA ILE A 21 1.38 13.36 5.84
C ILE A 21 1.48 12.61 7.18
N ALA A 22 2.69 12.21 7.59
CA ALA A 22 2.93 11.55 8.86
C ALA A 22 2.53 12.42 10.06
N ARG A 23 2.86 13.71 10.03
CA ARG A 23 2.42 14.68 11.05
C ARG A 23 0.89 14.78 11.13
N ILE A 24 0.20 14.80 9.98
CA ILE A 24 -1.27 14.81 9.93
C ILE A 24 -1.85 13.51 10.51
N ALA A 25 -1.19 12.38 10.25
CA ALA A 25 -1.55 11.06 10.78
C ALA A 25 -1.21 10.88 12.27
N GLY A 26 -0.48 11.81 12.89
CA GLY A 26 -0.03 11.69 14.27
C GLY A 26 1.15 10.73 14.47
N VAL A 27 1.94 10.47 13.41
CA VAL A 27 3.15 9.66 13.47
C VAL A 27 4.36 10.57 13.69
N ASP A 28 5.04 10.36 14.82
CA ASP A 28 6.27 11.08 15.16
C ASP A 28 7.40 10.74 14.18
N GLU A 29 8.24 11.73 13.87
CA GLU A 29 9.37 11.58 12.94
C GLU A 29 10.35 10.50 13.37
N LYS A 30 10.48 10.22 14.68
CA LYS A 30 11.37 9.15 15.17
C LYS A 30 10.98 7.75 14.68
N TYR A 31 9.74 7.54 14.25
CA TYR A 31 9.29 6.26 13.67
C TYR A 31 9.34 6.24 12.14
N LEU A 32 9.77 7.32 11.48
CA LEU A 32 9.74 7.43 10.03
C LEU A 32 11.09 7.09 9.41
N GLU A 33 11.09 6.07 8.56
CA GLU A 33 12.20 5.79 7.65
C GLU A 33 11.78 6.13 6.22
N GLN A 34 12.37 7.19 5.65
CA GLN A 34 11.95 7.73 4.36
C GLN A 34 12.55 6.96 3.18
N TYR A 35 11.71 6.76 2.14
CA TYR A 35 12.07 6.20 0.85
C TYR A 35 11.84 7.29 -0.22
N GLY A 36 12.78 8.24 -0.27
CA GLY A 36 12.60 9.50 -0.97
C GLY A 36 11.59 10.42 -0.26
N ASN A 37 11.06 11.40 -0.99
CA ASN A 37 10.27 12.48 -0.37
C ASN A 37 8.79 12.11 -0.10
N TYR A 38 8.27 11.07 -0.78
CA TYR A 38 6.83 10.79 -0.85
C TYR A 38 6.44 9.39 -0.31
N LYS A 39 7.39 8.65 0.28
CA LYS A 39 7.15 7.33 0.85
C LYS A 39 7.95 7.18 2.14
N ALA A 40 7.44 6.43 3.09
CA ALA A 40 8.15 6.08 4.31
C ALA A 40 7.65 4.73 4.85
N LYS A 41 8.53 4.01 5.53
CA LYS A 41 8.15 2.96 6.46
C LYS A 41 7.93 3.57 7.84
N VAL A 42 7.00 2.99 8.58
CA VAL A 42 6.73 3.36 9.97
C VAL A 42 7.26 2.23 10.85
N ASP A 43 8.14 2.55 11.80
CA ASP A 43 8.62 1.60 12.80
C ASP A 43 7.44 1.09 13.64
N TYR A 44 7.21 -0.22 13.59
CA TYR A 44 6.13 -0.89 14.31
C TYR A 44 6.24 -0.78 15.83
N ASN A 45 7.39 -0.36 16.38
CA ASN A 45 7.52 -0.05 17.81
C ASN A 45 6.56 1.06 18.26
N ILE A 46 6.04 1.90 17.35
CA ILE A 46 4.97 2.86 17.67
C ILE A 46 3.77 2.21 18.33
N LEU A 47 3.45 0.95 18.00
CA LEU A 47 2.32 0.21 18.58
C LEU A 47 2.48 0.00 20.10
N LYS A 48 3.72 -0.08 20.60
CA LYS A 48 3.99 -0.17 22.05
C LYS A 48 3.66 1.15 22.74
N ASP A 49 4.03 2.26 22.13
CA ASP A 49 3.80 3.61 22.68
C ASP A 49 2.34 4.03 22.57
N MET A 50 1.59 3.42 21.65
CA MET A 50 0.14 3.58 21.52
C MET A 50 -0.66 2.62 22.42
N ALA A 51 0.00 1.74 23.18
CA ALA A 51 -0.69 0.78 24.05
C ALA A 51 -1.62 1.51 25.05
N GLY A 52 -2.91 1.16 25.00
CA GLY A 52 -3.95 1.80 25.84
C GLY A 52 -4.66 2.98 25.19
N THR A 53 -4.22 3.43 24.01
CA THR A 53 -5.00 4.36 23.18
C THR A 53 -6.22 3.63 22.64
N PRO A 54 -7.44 4.19 22.73
CA PRO A 54 -8.63 3.55 22.19
C PRO A 54 -8.57 3.47 20.66
N ASP A 55 -9.01 2.34 20.11
CA ASP A 55 -9.10 2.16 18.66
C ASP A 55 -10.06 3.16 18.01
N GLY A 56 -9.71 3.57 16.80
CA GLY A 56 -10.60 4.33 15.92
C GLY A 56 -11.79 3.50 15.43
N LYS A 57 -12.66 4.11 14.63
CA LYS A 57 -13.75 3.37 13.95
C LYS A 57 -13.19 2.65 12.73
N LEU A 58 -13.43 1.33 12.66
CA LEU A 58 -13.09 0.52 11.49
C LEU A 58 -14.26 0.48 10.51
N VAL A 59 -14.01 0.89 9.26
CA VAL A 59 -14.97 0.81 8.16
C VAL A 59 -14.42 -0.12 7.09
N LEU A 60 -15.09 -1.26 6.88
CA LEU A 60 -14.73 -2.22 5.85
C LEU A 60 -15.47 -1.91 4.55
N VAL A 61 -14.73 -1.72 3.46
CA VAL A 61 -15.31 -1.58 2.11
C VAL A 61 -15.26 -2.94 1.41
N THR A 62 -16.43 -3.44 1.02
CA THR A 62 -16.58 -4.68 0.25
C THR A 62 -17.32 -4.41 -1.08
N ALA A 63 -17.40 -5.41 -1.94
CA ALA A 63 -18.15 -5.37 -3.19
C ALA A 63 -18.89 -6.69 -3.40
N ILE A 64 -19.82 -6.67 -4.36
CA ILE A 64 -20.45 -7.88 -4.89
C ILE A 64 -19.41 -8.75 -5.63
N ASN A 65 -19.83 -9.92 -6.10
CA ASN A 65 -19.00 -10.77 -6.94
C ASN A 65 -18.45 -9.98 -8.15
N PRO A 66 -17.14 -10.09 -8.45
CA PRO A 66 -16.53 -9.32 -9.52
C PRO A 66 -17.07 -9.72 -10.88
N THR A 67 -17.28 -8.73 -11.74
CA THR A 67 -17.79 -8.86 -13.10
C THR A 67 -16.84 -8.16 -14.07
N PRO A 68 -16.90 -8.47 -15.38
CA PRO A 68 -16.10 -7.76 -16.38
C PRO A 68 -16.36 -6.24 -16.45
N ALA A 69 -17.48 -5.75 -15.91
CA ALA A 69 -17.78 -4.32 -15.87
C ALA A 69 -16.89 -3.54 -14.88
N GLY A 70 -16.37 -4.21 -13.85
CA GLY A 70 -15.58 -3.60 -12.78
C GLY A 70 -16.42 -2.87 -11.74
N GLU A 71 -16.11 -3.08 -10.47
CA GLU A 71 -16.95 -2.59 -9.35
C GLU A 71 -16.39 -1.33 -8.68
N GLY A 72 -15.15 -0.93 -8.99
CA GLY A 72 -14.56 0.31 -8.45
C GLY A 72 -14.27 0.30 -6.95
N LYS A 73 -14.17 -0.88 -6.30
CA LYS A 73 -14.00 -1.02 -4.84
C LYS A 73 -12.88 -0.15 -4.24
N THR A 74 -11.70 -0.16 -4.85
CA THR A 74 -10.55 0.63 -4.36
C THR A 74 -10.79 2.13 -4.54
N THR A 75 -11.33 2.53 -5.69
CA THR A 75 -11.73 3.93 -5.96
C THR A 75 -12.73 4.43 -4.92
N THR A 76 -13.74 3.63 -4.57
CA THR A 76 -14.69 3.96 -3.50
C THR A 76 -14.03 4.07 -2.14
N THR A 77 -13.04 3.21 -1.84
CA THR A 77 -12.31 3.24 -0.56
C THR A 77 -11.53 4.55 -0.39
N VAL A 78 -10.79 4.97 -1.42
CA VAL A 78 -10.04 6.23 -1.41
C VAL A 78 -11.00 7.43 -1.37
N GLY A 79 -12.02 7.45 -2.24
CA GLY A 79 -12.98 8.55 -2.31
C GLY A 79 -13.81 8.72 -1.02
N LEU A 80 -14.12 7.62 -0.33
CA LEU A 80 -14.79 7.68 0.97
C LEU A 80 -13.90 8.37 2.02
N ALA A 81 -12.62 8.02 2.07
CA ALA A 81 -11.69 8.66 3.00
C ALA A 81 -11.50 10.15 2.69
N ASP A 82 -11.37 10.51 1.41
CA ASP A 82 -11.32 11.92 0.98
C ASP A 82 -12.58 12.68 1.41
N ALA A 83 -13.75 12.10 1.21
CA ALA A 83 -15.03 12.70 1.64
C ALA A 83 -15.10 12.85 3.16
N MET A 84 -14.70 11.82 3.92
CA MET A 84 -14.63 11.86 5.39
C MET A 84 -13.68 12.95 5.88
N ARG A 85 -12.53 13.13 5.21
CA ARG A 85 -11.58 14.19 5.54
C ARG A 85 -12.17 15.57 5.26
N ARG A 86 -12.89 15.75 4.15
CA ARG A 86 -13.57 17.01 3.79
C ARG A 86 -14.63 17.43 4.82
N ILE A 87 -15.29 16.48 5.48
CA ILE A 87 -16.25 16.76 6.56
C ILE A 87 -15.60 16.84 7.96
N GLY A 88 -14.27 16.98 8.02
CA GLY A 88 -13.52 17.23 9.25
C GLY A 88 -13.21 16.00 10.11
N LYS A 89 -13.30 14.78 9.56
CA LYS A 89 -12.87 13.57 10.28
C LYS A 89 -11.37 13.35 10.14
N ASN A 90 -10.76 12.76 11.16
CA ASN A 90 -9.43 12.17 11.06
C ASN A 90 -9.57 10.74 10.53
N VAL A 91 -8.98 10.45 9.37
CA VAL A 91 -9.20 9.21 8.62
C VAL A 91 -7.94 8.85 7.84
N MET A 92 -7.67 7.56 7.75
CA MET A 92 -6.63 6.98 6.90
C MET A 92 -7.20 5.77 6.17
N VAL A 93 -6.58 5.40 5.04
CA VAL A 93 -6.90 4.17 4.31
C VAL A 93 -5.79 3.14 4.50
N ALA A 94 -6.17 1.88 4.63
CA ALA A 94 -5.25 0.74 4.56
C ALA A 94 -5.58 -0.07 3.30
N LEU A 95 -4.61 -0.19 2.40
CA LEU A 95 -4.73 -0.88 1.12
C LEU A 95 -3.64 -1.95 0.98
N ARG A 96 -3.80 -2.84 0.00
CA ARG A 96 -2.79 -3.86 -0.33
C ARG A 96 -1.83 -3.32 -1.39
N GLU A 97 -0.56 -3.63 -1.26
CA GLU A 97 0.43 -3.47 -2.33
C GLU A 97 0.08 -4.40 -3.51
N PRO A 98 0.06 -3.91 -4.76
CA PRO A 98 -0.16 -4.75 -5.93
C PRO A 98 1.07 -5.58 -6.29
N SER A 99 0.85 -6.77 -6.87
CA SER A 99 1.96 -7.56 -7.41
C SER A 99 2.58 -6.87 -8.62
N LEU A 100 3.91 -6.95 -8.71
CA LEU A 100 4.71 -6.45 -9.82
C LEU A 100 4.38 -7.16 -11.15
N GLY A 101 4.12 -8.47 -11.12
CA GLY A 101 3.94 -9.27 -12.35
C GLY A 101 2.81 -8.78 -13.27
N PRO A 102 1.58 -8.58 -12.76
CA PRO A 102 0.45 -8.09 -13.55
C PRO A 102 0.67 -6.75 -14.28
N VAL A 103 1.59 -5.90 -13.78
CA VAL A 103 1.92 -4.60 -14.39
C VAL A 103 2.52 -4.77 -15.78
N PHE A 104 3.30 -5.82 -16.00
CA PHE A 104 3.89 -6.16 -17.31
C PHE A 104 2.97 -7.03 -18.18
N GLY A 105 1.76 -7.31 -17.73
CA GLY A 105 0.75 -8.09 -18.44
C GLY A 105 -0.46 -7.24 -18.84
N VAL A 106 -1.50 -7.28 -18.02
CA VAL A 106 -2.84 -6.79 -18.37
C VAL A 106 -3.32 -5.66 -17.44
N LYS A 107 -2.74 -5.49 -16.24
CA LYS A 107 -3.25 -4.56 -15.21
C LYS A 107 -2.15 -3.65 -14.66
N GLY A 108 -2.21 -2.36 -15.01
CA GLY A 108 -1.25 -1.35 -14.57
C GLY A 108 -1.73 -0.40 -13.46
N GLY A 109 -2.99 -0.41 -13.02
CA GLY A 109 -3.50 0.57 -12.05
C GLY A 109 -4.22 -0.10 -10.87
N ALA A 110 -3.59 -0.14 -9.70
CA ALA A 110 -4.12 -0.90 -8.56
C ALA A 110 -4.57 -0.05 -7.36
N ALA A 111 -4.27 1.25 -7.35
CA ALA A 111 -4.44 2.12 -6.19
C ALA A 111 -5.59 3.15 -6.35
N GLY A 112 -6.71 2.74 -6.95
CA GLY A 112 -7.87 3.60 -7.22
C GLY A 112 -8.01 3.95 -8.70
N GLY A 113 -8.69 5.06 -8.99
CA GLY A 113 -8.89 5.55 -10.36
C GLY A 113 -9.56 6.92 -10.41
N GLY A 114 -9.40 7.65 -11.50
CA GLY A 114 -9.86 9.03 -11.65
C GLY A 114 -9.23 9.96 -10.62
N TYR A 115 -10.02 10.75 -9.91
CA TYR A 115 -9.53 11.67 -8.87
C TYR A 115 -9.45 11.05 -7.46
N ALA A 116 -9.67 9.74 -7.34
CA ALA A 116 -9.56 9.00 -6.09
C ALA A 116 -8.46 7.93 -6.25
N GLN A 117 -7.22 8.36 -6.07
CA GLN A 117 -6.02 7.54 -6.23
C GLN A 117 -5.08 7.68 -5.02
N VAL A 118 -4.25 6.66 -4.77
CA VAL A 118 -3.07 6.78 -3.92
C VAL A 118 -1.84 6.96 -4.81
N VAL A 119 -0.99 7.93 -4.45
CA VAL A 119 0.22 8.31 -5.19
C VAL A 119 1.44 8.24 -4.26
N PRO A 120 2.67 8.01 -4.79
CA PRO A 120 3.06 7.91 -6.21
C PRO A 120 2.72 6.54 -6.85
N MET A 121 1.89 6.56 -7.89
CA MET A 121 1.34 5.34 -8.52
C MET A 121 2.43 4.48 -9.19
N GLU A 122 3.40 5.11 -9.84
CA GLU A 122 4.53 4.44 -10.49
C GLU A 122 5.38 3.62 -9.52
N ASP A 123 5.69 4.19 -8.35
CA ASP A 123 6.46 3.48 -7.32
C ASP A 123 5.65 2.33 -6.73
N ILE A 124 4.36 2.56 -6.42
CA ILE A 124 3.46 1.55 -5.85
C ILE A 124 3.32 0.33 -6.75
N ASN A 125 3.28 0.55 -8.07
CA ASN A 125 3.14 -0.53 -9.05
C ASN A 125 4.44 -1.26 -9.36
N LEU A 126 5.59 -0.70 -8.99
CA LEU A 126 6.90 -1.29 -9.27
C LEU A 126 7.50 -1.94 -8.02
N HIS A 127 8.63 -1.43 -7.53
CA HIS A 127 9.34 -2.03 -6.40
C HIS A 127 8.90 -1.48 -5.06
N PHE A 128 8.10 -0.41 -5.08
CA PHE A 128 7.61 0.31 -3.91
C PHE A 128 8.67 0.49 -2.82
N THR A 129 8.55 -0.21 -1.70
CA THR A 129 9.54 -0.18 -0.60
C THR A 129 10.30 -1.49 -0.44
N GLY A 130 10.17 -2.41 -1.39
CA GLY A 130 10.91 -3.68 -1.45
C GLY A 130 10.28 -4.86 -0.70
N ASP A 131 9.03 -4.73 -0.22
CA ASP A 131 8.41 -5.72 0.66
C ASP A 131 8.22 -7.09 -0.03
N PHE A 132 7.78 -7.09 -1.29
CA PHE A 132 7.65 -8.32 -2.05
C PHE A 132 8.99 -8.98 -2.39
N HIS A 133 10.07 -8.21 -2.51
CA HIS A 133 11.41 -8.77 -2.68
C HIS A 133 11.87 -9.45 -1.39
N ALA A 134 11.63 -8.85 -0.22
CA ALA A 134 11.95 -9.45 1.07
C ALA A 134 11.15 -10.74 1.32
N ILE A 135 9.84 -10.74 1.02
CA ILE A 135 8.99 -11.94 1.09
C ILE A 135 9.52 -13.03 0.16
N GLY A 136 9.84 -12.68 -1.10
CA GLY A 136 10.40 -13.62 -2.06
C GLY A 136 11.74 -14.20 -1.61
N ALA A 137 12.63 -13.36 -1.06
CA ALA A 137 13.91 -13.80 -0.53
C ALA A 137 13.76 -14.77 0.65
N ALA A 138 12.87 -14.47 1.60
CA ALA A 138 12.59 -15.36 2.73
C ALA A 138 12.01 -16.71 2.28
N ASN A 139 11.05 -16.67 1.35
CA ASN A 139 10.45 -17.88 0.78
C ASN A 139 11.50 -18.76 0.08
N ASN A 140 12.32 -18.15 -0.80
CA ASN A 140 13.30 -18.88 -1.59
C ASN A 140 14.48 -19.36 -0.75
N LEU A 141 14.84 -18.63 0.31
CA LEU A 141 15.82 -19.11 1.30
C LEU A 141 15.33 -20.39 1.96
N LEU A 142 14.07 -20.44 2.40
CA LEU A 142 13.51 -21.65 3.00
C LEU A 142 13.52 -22.83 2.02
N ALA A 143 13.13 -22.61 0.76
CA ALA A 143 13.20 -23.64 -0.28
C ALA A 143 14.63 -24.15 -0.48
N ALA A 144 15.60 -23.23 -0.60
CA ALA A 144 17.01 -23.58 -0.76
C ALA A 144 17.57 -24.34 0.46
N MET A 145 17.14 -23.96 1.68
CA MET A 145 17.52 -24.66 2.90
C MET A 145 16.94 -26.07 2.96
N LEU A 146 15.72 -26.27 2.45
CA LEU A 146 15.08 -27.59 2.36
C LEU A 146 15.85 -28.51 1.41
N ASP A 147 16.16 -28.04 0.19
CA ASP A 147 16.94 -28.82 -0.76
C ASP A 147 18.36 -29.10 -0.23
N ASN A 148 19.00 -28.12 0.41
CA ASN A 148 20.30 -28.30 1.03
C ASN A 148 20.24 -29.32 2.17
N HIS A 149 19.20 -29.29 3.01
CA HIS A 149 19.02 -30.27 4.08
C HIS A 149 18.95 -31.70 3.55
N ILE A 150 18.19 -31.91 2.46
CA ILE A 150 18.13 -33.20 1.77
C ILE A 150 19.50 -33.58 1.21
N TYR A 151 20.19 -32.66 0.54
CA TYR A 151 21.51 -32.87 -0.05
C TYR A 151 22.58 -33.26 0.99
N GLN A 152 22.53 -32.67 2.19
CA GLN A 152 23.52 -32.87 3.26
C GLN A 152 23.27 -34.11 4.13
N GLY A 153 22.36 -35.01 3.73
CA GLY A 153 22.14 -36.29 4.41
C GLY A 153 20.77 -36.45 5.05
N ASN A 154 19.85 -35.50 4.83
CA ASN A 154 18.43 -35.64 5.11
C ASN A 154 18.08 -36.20 6.50
N ALA A 155 18.66 -35.63 7.55
CA ALA A 155 18.48 -36.14 8.92
C ALA A 155 17.04 -36.09 9.45
N LEU A 156 16.10 -35.46 8.71
CA LEU A 156 14.69 -35.30 9.10
C LEU A 156 13.71 -36.20 8.32
N GLY A 157 14.15 -36.90 7.27
CA GLY A 157 13.35 -37.90 6.55
C GLY A 157 12.71 -37.42 5.25
#